data_AF-A0A2N7XA29-F1
#
_entry.id   AF-A0A2N7XA29-F1
#
_cell.length_a   1.000
_cell.length_b   1.000
_cell.length_c   1.000
_cell.angle_alpha   90.00
_cell.angle_beta   90.00
_cell.angle_gamma   90.00
#
_symmetry.space_group_name_H-M   'P 1'
#
loop_
_entity.id
_entity.type
_entity.pdbx_description
1 polymer ?
#
loop_
_entity_poly.entity_id
_entity_poly.type
_entity_poly.pdbx_seq_one_letter_code
_entity_poly.pdbx_strand_id
1 'polypeptide(L)'
;MGPLHNLASDLTEGAITARTSVHLDPDLSDGSVARRPGWRASLGQVGSAQTHLAKQGVGPGDVFLFFGWFRQAERFEGRWRYVPGAPNVHALFGWLQVGHVHKADAAGCPAWLEDHPHVQHAAHIGMDNTIYVAGERLVGPRHRVPAAGAFRGWGAELQLTAPGCSRSVWRVPRWLLKNPEQPTLSYHRDPARWRIDDECAIVQTVCKGQEFVIDVGDCEEASQWLHSLVLRHGTSTWAQA
;
A
#
# COMPACT_ATOMS: atom_id res chain seq x y z
N MET A 1 -15.68 -10.69 -12.51
CA MET A 1 -14.27 -11.15 -12.58
C MET A 1 -14.29 -12.66 -12.42
N GLY A 2 -13.63 -13.43 -13.30
CA GLY A 2 -13.38 -14.85 -13.03
C GLY A 2 -12.55 -15.02 -11.76
N PRO A 3 -12.45 -16.23 -11.20
CA PRO A 3 -11.72 -16.39 -9.95
C PRO A 3 -10.23 -16.05 -10.13
N LEU A 4 -9.65 -15.32 -9.17
CA LEU A 4 -8.28 -14.77 -9.25
C LEU A 4 -7.22 -15.83 -9.56
N HIS A 5 -7.46 -17.10 -9.21
CA HIS A 5 -6.56 -18.20 -9.52
C HIS A 5 -6.39 -18.44 -11.02
N ASN A 6 -7.42 -18.21 -11.85
CA ASN A 6 -7.30 -18.37 -13.30
C ASN A 6 -6.40 -17.28 -13.88
N LEU A 7 -6.53 -16.05 -13.38
CA LEU A 7 -5.66 -14.94 -13.77
C LEU A 7 -4.21 -15.22 -13.38
N ALA A 8 -3.96 -15.65 -12.14
CA ALA A 8 -2.61 -15.96 -11.68
C ALA A 8 -1.99 -17.12 -12.47
N SER A 9 -2.75 -18.21 -12.68
CA SER A 9 -2.29 -19.37 -13.43
C SER A 9 -1.98 -19.04 -14.88
N ASP A 10 -2.86 -18.34 -15.58
CA ASP A 10 -2.65 -17.97 -16.98
C ASP A 10 -1.41 -17.07 -17.14
N LEU A 11 -1.27 -16.03 -16.29
CA LEU A 11 -0.18 -15.05 -16.38
C LEU A 11 1.18 -15.59 -15.91
N THR A 12 1.19 -16.70 -15.17
CA THR A 12 2.42 -17.35 -14.68
C THR A 12 2.68 -18.70 -15.34
N GLU A 13 1.94 -19.03 -16.40
CA GLU A 13 2.07 -20.30 -17.13
C GLU A 13 1.95 -21.54 -16.21
N GLY A 14 1.07 -21.45 -15.21
CA GLY A 14 0.79 -22.52 -14.25
C GLY A 14 1.73 -22.60 -13.05
N ALA A 15 2.71 -21.70 -12.90
CA ALA A 15 3.58 -21.68 -11.73
C ALA A 15 2.83 -21.34 -10.43
N ILE A 16 1.82 -20.47 -10.52
CA ILE A 16 0.88 -20.16 -9.41
C ILE A 16 -0.48 -20.76 -9.75
N THR A 17 -0.98 -21.65 -8.90
CA THR A 17 -2.26 -22.33 -9.10
C THR A 17 -3.20 -22.04 -7.93
N ALA A 18 -4.44 -22.54 -8.00
CA ALA A 18 -5.37 -22.50 -6.88
C ALA A 18 -4.88 -23.24 -5.62
N ARG A 19 -3.83 -24.07 -5.73
CA ARG A 19 -3.21 -24.79 -4.61
C ARG A 19 -1.98 -24.09 -4.04
N THR A 20 -1.52 -23.01 -4.69
CA THR A 20 -0.36 -22.25 -4.22
C THR A 20 -0.78 -21.43 -3.00
N SER A 21 -0.19 -21.72 -1.85
CA SER A 21 -0.41 -20.93 -0.63
C SER A 21 0.20 -19.55 -0.79
N VAL A 22 -0.56 -18.53 -0.43
CA VAL A 22 -0.12 -17.14 -0.36
C VAL A 22 -0.55 -16.59 1.00
N HIS A 23 0.26 -15.68 1.54
CA HIS A 23 -0.15 -14.93 2.71
C HIS A 23 -0.89 -13.65 2.31
N LEU A 24 -1.82 -13.20 3.15
CA LEU A 24 -2.43 -11.89 3.05
C LEU A 24 -1.62 -10.93 3.91
N ASP A 25 -0.65 -10.25 3.29
CA ASP A 25 0.13 -9.19 3.95
C ASP A 25 0.64 -8.19 2.89
N PRO A 26 0.17 -6.93 2.88
CA PRO A 26 -0.84 -6.37 3.79
C PRO A 26 -2.21 -7.03 3.61
N ASP A 27 -2.91 -7.27 4.72
CA ASP A 27 -4.27 -7.78 4.74
C ASP A 27 -5.27 -6.63 4.77
N LEU A 28 -5.77 -6.21 3.60
CA LEU A 28 -6.55 -4.98 3.44
C LEU A 28 -8.05 -5.18 3.19
N SER A 29 -8.53 -6.42 3.02
CA SER A 29 -9.91 -6.69 2.60
C SER A 29 -10.51 -7.84 3.38
N ASP A 30 -11.69 -7.63 3.96
CA ASP A 30 -12.40 -8.67 4.73
C ASP A 30 -12.83 -9.88 3.89
N GLY A 31 -13.24 -9.69 2.63
CA GLY A 31 -13.89 -10.73 1.82
C GLY A 31 -13.01 -11.78 1.15
N SER A 32 -11.69 -11.80 1.40
CA SER A 32 -10.78 -12.74 0.74
C SER A 32 -10.79 -14.15 1.37
N VAL A 33 -11.01 -14.23 2.68
CA VAL A 33 -11.07 -15.47 3.48
C VAL A 33 -12.06 -15.29 4.64
N ALA A 34 -12.50 -16.38 5.26
CA ALA A 34 -13.30 -16.29 6.48
C ALA A 34 -12.50 -15.57 7.59
N ARG A 35 -13.10 -14.56 8.21
CA ARG A 35 -12.44 -13.72 9.22
C ARG A 35 -12.87 -14.07 10.62
N ARG A 36 -11.93 -14.00 11.56
CA ARG A 36 -12.21 -14.10 12.98
C ARG A 36 -12.93 -12.83 13.47
N PRO A 37 -13.85 -12.92 14.45
CA PRO A 37 -14.47 -11.75 15.04
C PRO A 37 -13.43 -10.74 15.54
N GLY A 38 -13.64 -9.46 15.22
CA GLY A 38 -12.71 -8.38 15.57
C GLY A 38 -11.57 -8.18 14.58
N TRP A 39 -11.53 -8.91 13.45
CA TRP A 39 -10.55 -8.69 12.38
C TRP A 39 -10.49 -7.22 11.97
N ARG A 40 -9.26 -6.74 11.77
CA ARG A 40 -8.97 -5.42 11.20
C ARG A 40 -7.84 -5.56 10.21
N ALA A 41 -7.84 -4.69 9.20
CA ALA A 41 -6.76 -4.66 8.24
C ALA A 41 -5.41 -4.45 8.92
N SER A 42 -4.39 -5.14 8.44
CA SER A 42 -3.06 -5.14 9.06
C SER A 42 -1.92 -5.24 8.05
N LEU A 43 -0.75 -4.80 8.47
CA LEU A 43 0.52 -4.92 7.75
C LEU A 43 1.59 -5.43 8.71
N GLY A 44 2.28 -6.50 8.32
CA GLY A 44 3.48 -7.00 8.98
C GLY A 44 4.75 -6.32 8.46
N GLN A 45 5.67 -6.03 9.37
CA GLN A 45 6.98 -5.46 9.07
C GLN A 45 8.06 -6.06 9.97
N VAL A 46 9.27 -6.25 9.42
CA VAL A 46 10.40 -6.85 10.13
C VAL A 46 11.74 -6.30 9.62
N GLY A 47 12.80 -6.46 10.41
CA GLY A 47 14.17 -6.22 9.98
C GLY A 47 14.43 -4.76 9.58
N SER A 48 15.09 -4.54 8.44
CA SER A 48 15.52 -3.20 8.02
C SER A 48 14.35 -2.27 7.68
N ALA A 49 13.28 -2.81 7.11
CA ALA A 49 12.08 -2.05 6.78
C ALA A 49 11.41 -1.55 8.07
N GLN A 50 11.19 -2.46 9.04
CA GLN A 50 10.68 -2.04 10.35
C GLN A 50 11.60 -1.07 11.07
N THR A 51 12.91 -1.32 11.06
CA THR A 51 13.89 -0.42 11.68
C THR A 51 13.80 0.99 11.08
N HIS A 52 13.59 1.10 9.76
CA HIS A 52 13.40 2.37 9.09
C HIS A 52 12.12 3.05 9.58
N LEU A 53 10.97 2.35 9.56
CA LEU A 53 9.68 2.89 10.01
C LEU A 53 9.74 3.37 11.46
N ALA A 54 10.34 2.58 12.36
CA ALA A 54 10.53 2.96 13.76
C ALA A 54 11.42 4.20 13.91
N LYS A 55 12.51 4.31 13.14
CA LYS A 55 13.39 5.50 13.13
C LYS A 55 12.69 6.74 12.58
N GLN A 56 11.72 6.58 11.68
CA GLN A 56 10.89 7.67 11.20
C GLN A 56 9.72 8.01 12.16
N GLY A 57 9.54 7.25 13.24
CA GLY A 57 8.48 7.49 14.22
C GLY A 57 7.09 7.02 13.77
N VAL A 58 7.01 6.13 12.77
CA VAL A 58 5.72 5.68 12.23
C VAL A 58 4.89 4.94 13.28
N GLY A 59 3.67 5.42 13.53
CA GLY A 59 2.77 4.94 14.57
C GLY A 59 1.31 5.37 14.35
N PRO A 60 0.47 5.32 15.41
CA PRO A 60 -0.94 5.68 15.31
C PRO A 60 -1.16 7.08 14.73
N GLY A 61 -2.07 7.19 13.75
CA GLY A 61 -2.37 8.41 13.01
C GLY A 61 -1.72 8.46 11.62
N ASP A 62 -0.58 7.80 11.44
CA ASP A 62 0.13 7.74 10.16
C ASP A 62 -0.59 6.85 9.15
N VAL A 63 -0.34 7.11 7.86
CA VAL A 63 -1.01 6.40 6.75
C VAL A 63 0.01 5.71 5.87
N PHE A 64 -0.14 4.40 5.73
CA PHE A 64 0.48 3.64 4.67
C PHE A 64 -0.34 3.80 3.38
N LEU A 65 0.35 4.15 2.30
CA LEU A 65 -0.15 4.06 0.94
C LEU A 65 0.62 2.96 0.22
N PHE A 66 -0.07 1.88 -0.09
CA PHE A 66 0.55 0.71 -0.70
C PHE A 66 0.63 0.89 -2.20
N PHE A 67 1.82 0.68 -2.76
CA PHE A 67 2.05 0.69 -4.20
C PHE A 67 2.75 -0.59 -4.65
N GLY A 68 2.56 -0.94 -5.92
CA GLY A 68 3.16 -2.13 -6.50
C GLY A 68 3.52 -1.93 -7.97
N TRP A 69 4.27 -2.87 -8.51
CA TRP A 69 4.56 -2.95 -9.94
C TRP A 69 3.47 -3.76 -10.64
N PHE A 70 2.74 -3.10 -11.54
CA PHE A 70 1.67 -3.68 -12.33
C PHE A 70 2.01 -3.74 -13.81
N ARG A 71 1.43 -4.75 -14.46
CA ARG A 71 1.43 -4.97 -15.91
C ARG A 71 -0.03 -5.05 -16.36
N GLN A 72 -0.36 -4.40 -17.48
CA GLN A 72 -1.71 -4.49 -18.02
C GLN A 72 -1.98 -5.91 -18.53
N ALA A 73 -3.13 -6.46 -18.13
CA ALA A 73 -3.60 -7.76 -18.57
C ALA A 73 -4.98 -7.64 -19.22
N GLU A 74 -5.21 -8.48 -20.23
CA GLU A 74 -6.48 -8.58 -20.94
C GLU A 74 -6.92 -10.03 -21.06
N ARG A 75 -8.21 -10.24 -21.33
CA ARG A 75 -8.73 -11.56 -21.64
C ARG A 75 -8.78 -11.72 -23.16
N PHE A 76 -7.97 -12.65 -23.68
CA PHE A 76 -7.86 -12.96 -25.10
C PHE A 76 -8.10 -14.45 -25.30
N GLU A 77 -9.05 -14.81 -26.17
CA GLU A 77 -9.41 -16.20 -26.46
C GLU A 77 -9.70 -17.05 -25.20
N GLY A 78 -10.38 -16.45 -24.22
CA GLY A 78 -10.77 -17.14 -22.98
C GLY A 78 -9.68 -17.28 -21.92
N ARG A 79 -8.45 -16.83 -22.19
CA ARG A 79 -7.33 -16.82 -21.23
C ARG A 79 -6.87 -15.40 -20.92
N TRP A 80 -6.25 -15.22 -19.76
CA TRP A 80 -5.55 -13.98 -19.46
C TRP A 80 -4.19 -13.94 -20.12
N ARG A 81 -3.82 -12.78 -20.65
CA ARG A 81 -2.46 -12.50 -21.13
C ARG A 81 -2.08 -11.07 -20.77
N TYR A 82 -0.78 -10.81 -20.76
CA TYR A 82 -0.30 -9.43 -20.74
C TYR A 82 -0.55 -8.76 -22.09
N VAL A 83 -0.98 -7.49 -22.06
CA VAL A 83 -1.18 -6.70 -23.28
C VAL A 83 0.20 -6.44 -23.91
N PRO A 84 0.46 -6.87 -25.16
CA PRO A 84 1.73 -6.63 -25.81
C PRO A 84 2.05 -5.14 -25.93
N GLY A 85 3.26 -4.73 -25.55
CA GLY A 85 3.71 -3.34 -25.63
C GLY A 85 3.12 -2.39 -24.59
N ALA A 86 2.22 -2.84 -23.70
CA ALA A 86 1.72 -2.01 -22.62
C ALA A 86 2.82 -1.68 -21.60
N PRO A 87 2.84 -0.45 -21.04
CA PRO A 87 3.86 -0.06 -20.09
C PRO A 87 3.70 -0.77 -18.76
N ASN A 88 4.84 -0.99 -18.09
CA ASN A 88 4.90 -1.35 -16.69
C ASN A 88 4.71 -0.09 -15.84
N VAL A 89 3.83 -0.14 -14.84
CA VAL A 89 3.55 1.03 -14.00
C VAL A 89 3.70 0.71 -12.52
N HIS A 90 4.14 1.69 -11.75
CA HIS A 90 3.89 1.72 -10.31
C HIS A 90 2.55 2.40 -10.07
N ALA A 91 1.71 1.77 -9.26
CA ALA A 91 0.40 2.32 -8.92
C ALA A 91 0.04 2.00 -7.46
N LEU A 92 -0.75 2.90 -6.85
CA LEU A 92 -1.36 2.73 -5.55
C LEU A 92 -2.45 1.66 -5.64
N PHE A 93 -2.48 0.73 -4.69
CA PHE A 93 -3.49 -0.33 -4.63
C PHE A 93 -4.26 -0.40 -3.30
N GLY A 94 -3.80 0.32 -2.27
CA GLY A 94 -4.54 0.37 -1.00
C GLY A 94 -4.00 1.40 -0.03
N TRP A 95 -4.70 1.52 1.09
CA TRP A 95 -4.31 2.39 2.20
C TRP A 95 -4.55 1.70 3.55
N LEU A 96 -3.82 2.14 4.57
CA LEU A 96 -4.04 1.78 5.97
C LEU A 96 -3.58 2.95 6.85
N GLN A 97 -4.51 3.61 7.53
CA GLN A 97 -4.20 4.50 8.64
C GLN A 97 -4.04 3.70 9.91
N VAL A 98 -2.87 3.79 10.52
CA VAL A 98 -2.49 3.06 11.71
C VAL A 98 -3.36 3.52 12.88
N GLY A 99 -4.04 2.58 13.52
CA GLY A 99 -4.71 2.78 14.80
C GLY A 99 -3.89 2.22 15.95
N HIS A 100 -3.24 1.07 15.74
CA HIS A 100 -2.49 0.37 16.78
C HIS A 100 -1.23 -0.26 16.18
N VAL A 101 -0.19 -0.39 17.00
CA VAL A 101 1.07 -1.07 16.64
C VAL A 101 1.29 -2.18 17.67
N HIS A 102 1.44 -3.41 17.19
CA HIS A 102 1.70 -4.58 18.02
C HIS A 102 3.09 -5.13 17.74
N LYS A 103 3.80 -5.54 18.80
CA LYS A 103 4.99 -6.38 18.69
C LYS A 103 4.53 -7.84 18.65
N ALA A 104 4.82 -8.53 17.56
CA ALA A 104 4.29 -9.86 17.31
C ALA A 104 5.05 -10.98 18.05
N ASP A 105 6.22 -10.67 18.60
CA ASP A 105 6.98 -11.52 19.51
C ASP A 105 6.49 -11.43 20.98
N ALA A 106 5.61 -10.48 21.30
CA ALA A 106 5.09 -10.28 22.64
C ALA A 106 3.74 -11.01 22.85
N ALA A 107 3.57 -11.61 24.03
CA ALA A 107 2.26 -12.02 24.52
C ALA A 107 1.36 -10.77 24.61
N GLY A 108 0.36 -10.66 23.73
CA GLY A 108 -0.51 -9.46 23.69
C GLY A 108 -1.10 -9.11 22.33
N CYS A 109 -0.78 -9.85 21.26
CA CYS A 109 -1.52 -9.70 20.01
C CYS A 109 -2.98 -10.14 20.20
N PRO A 110 -3.97 -9.39 19.68
CA PRO A 110 -5.36 -9.82 19.65
C PRO A 110 -5.54 -11.22 19.03
N ALA A 111 -6.47 -12.01 19.57
CA ALA A 111 -6.70 -13.39 19.12
C ALA A 111 -7.10 -13.51 17.63
N TRP A 112 -7.63 -12.44 17.03
CA TRP A 112 -7.95 -12.41 15.60
C TRP A 112 -6.72 -12.26 14.69
N LEU A 113 -5.55 -11.91 15.23
CA LEU A 113 -4.26 -11.91 14.50
C LEU A 113 -3.57 -13.28 14.54
N GLU A 114 -4.14 -14.30 15.17
CA GLU A 114 -3.49 -15.61 15.33
C GLU A 114 -3.07 -16.24 13.99
N ASP A 115 -3.83 -15.98 12.92
CA ASP A 115 -3.54 -16.45 11.56
C ASP A 115 -2.65 -15.50 10.73
N HIS A 116 -2.25 -14.35 11.29
CA HIS A 116 -1.34 -13.44 10.62
C HIS A 116 0.04 -14.10 10.46
N PRO A 117 0.72 -14.00 9.29
CA PRO A 117 2.02 -14.63 9.06
C PRO A 117 3.07 -14.24 10.12
N HIS A 118 2.99 -12.98 10.56
CA HIS A 118 3.85 -12.45 11.62
C HIS A 118 3.62 -13.03 13.01
N VAL A 119 2.45 -13.59 13.29
CA VAL A 119 2.17 -14.31 14.53
C VAL A 119 2.45 -15.80 14.34
N GLN A 120 1.95 -16.41 13.27
CA GLN A 120 2.12 -17.85 12.98
C GLN A 120 3.59 -18.27 12.85
N HIS A 121 4.42 -17.38 12.30
CA HIS A 121 5.84 -17.64 12.06
C HIS A 121 6.75 -16.76 12.92
N ALA A 122 6.26 -16.26 14.06
CA ALA A 122 7.00 -15.34 14.92
C ALA A 122 8.40 -15.87 15.31
N ALA A 123 8.53 -17.18 15.53
CA ALA A 123 9.81 -17.82 15.85
C ALA A 123 10.85 -17.78 14.72
N HIS A 124 10.44 -17.47 13.48
CA HIS A 124 11.30 -17.57 12.28
C HIS A 124 11.37 -16.27 11.47
N ILE A 125 10.51 -15.28 11.75
CA ILE A 125 10.41 -14.07 10.92
C ILE A 125 11.58 -13.09 11.11
N GLY A 126 12.23 -13.12 12.28
CA GLY A 126 13.39 -12.28 12.58
C GLY A 126 13.11 -11.17 13.60
N MET A 127 14.10 -10.29 13.78
CA MET A 127 14.05 -9.22 14.79
C MET A 127 13.10 -8.09 14.40
N ASP A 128 12.58 -7.40 15.42
CA ASP A 128 11.66 -6.27 15.28
C ASP A 128 10.33 -6.65 14.60
N ASN A 129 9.86 -7.88 14.81
CA ASN A 129 8.59 -8.34 14.25
C ASN A 129 7.40 -7.47 14.74
N THR A 130 6.83 -6.67 13.84
CA THR A 130 5.85 -5.63 14.18
C THR A 130 4.64 -5.72 13.25
N ILE A 131 3.43 -5.55 13.80
CA ILE A 131 2.18 -5.52 13.06
C ILE A 131 1.52 -4.15 13.25
N TYR A 132 1.31 -3.44 12.15
CA TYR A 132 0.52 -2.22 12.09
C TYR A 132 -0.93 -2.58 11.82
N VAL A 133 -1.84 -2.19 12.72
CA VAL A 133 -3.27 -2.48 12.62
C VAL A 133 -4.03 -1.19 12.34
N ALA A 134 -4.94 -1.25 11.37
CA ALA A 134 -5.77 -0.13 10.96
C ALA A 134 -6.63 0.42 12.11
N GLY A 135 -6.89 1.73 12.09
CA GLY A 135 -7.99 2.35 12.82
C GLY A 135 -9.36 1.86 12.32
N GLU A 136 -10.45 2.35 12.90
CA GLU A 136 -11.80 2.04 12.37
C GLU A 136 -12.14 2.97 11.22
N ARG A 137 -11.75 4.23 11.37
CA ARG A 137 -12.14 5.32 10.50
C ARG A 137 -10.91 6.14 10.16
N LEU A 138 -10.83 6.57 8.91
CA LEU A 138 -9.82 7.54 8.52
C LEU A 138 -10.10 8.86 9.22
N VAL A 139 -9.10 9.39 9.91
CA VAL A 139 -9.16 10.71 10.53
C VAL A 139 -9.09 11.77 9.41
N GLY A 140 -10.02 12.73 9.41
CA GLY A 140 -10.02 13.89 8.52
C GLY A 140 -11.40 14.48 8.25
N PRO A 141 -11.54 15.38 7.26
CA PRO A 141 -12.68 16.28 7.17
C PRO A 141 -13.97 15.58 6.74
N ARG A 142 -15.00 15.70 7.60
CA ARG A 142 -16.45 15.47 7.38
C ARG A 142 -16.91 14.08 6.91
N HIS A 143 -16.09 13.29 6.23
CA HIS A 143 -16.50 12.02 5.64
C HIS A 143 -16.07 10.83 6.49
N ARG A 144 -17.06 9.99 6.78
CA ARG A 144 -16.91 8.74 7.52
C ARG A 144 -16.44 7.63 6.56
N VAL A 145 -15.16 7.61 6.19
CA VAL A 145 -14.54 6.49 5.42
C VAL A 145 -13.76 5.52 6.32
N PRO A 146 -13.57 4.24 5.94
CA PRO A 146 -12.73 3.29 6.67
C PRO A 146 -11.26 3.71 6.71
N ALA A 147 -10.57 3.35 7.78
CA ALA A 147 -9.15 3.64 7.93
C ALA A 147 -8.26 2.83 6.98
N ALA A 148 -8.76 1.74 6.40
CA ALA A 148 -8.01 0.90 5.47
C ALA A 148 -8.90 0.32 4.37
N GLY A 149 -8.28 -0.08 3.27
CA GLY A 149 -8.94 -0.73 2.17
C GLY A 149 -8.08 -0.84 0.92
N ALA A 150 -8.66 -1.39 -0.14
CA ALA A 150 -8.05 -1.48 -1.46
C ALA A 150 -8.74 -0.54 -2.46
N PHE A 151 -7.96 -0.04 -3.42
CA PHE A 151 -8.48 0.69 -4.56
C PHE A 151 -8.90 -0.31 -5.65
N ARG A 152 -10.21 -0.47 -5.90
CA ARG A 152 -10.73 -1.49 -6.84
C ARG A 152 -10.96 -0.99 -8.26
N GLY A 153 -10.97 0.32 -8.46
CA GLY A 153 -11.09 0.96 -9.77
C GLY A 153 -9.76 1.56 -10.22
N TRP A 154 -9.31 1.22 -11.43
CA TRP A 154 -8.18 1.91 -12.04
C TRP A 154 -8.54 3.39 -12.28
N GLY A 155 -7.64 4.28 -11.88
CA GLY A 155 -7.73 5.71 -12.15
C GLY A 155 -6.34 6.28 -12.36
N ALA A 156 -6.21 7.27 -13.25
CA ALA A 156 -4.93 7.90 -13.53
C ALA A 156 -4.28 8.52 -12.27
N GLU A 157 -5.07 8.89 -11.27
CA GLU A 157 -4.60 9.43 -9.98
C GLU A 157 -3.91 8.38 -9.10
N LEU A 158 -4.17 7.09 -9.32
CA LEU A 158 -3.50 6.00 -8.61
C LEU A 158 -2.16 5.66 -9.25
N GLN A 159 -1.90 6.07 -10.48
CA GLN A 159 -0.65 5.79 -11.17
C GLN A 159 0.44 6.72 -10.67
N LEU A 160 1.50 6.14 -10.11
CA LEU A 160 2.70 6.87 -9.71
C LEU A 160 3.63 7.10 -10.89
N THR A 161 3.79 6.12 -11.80
CA THR A 161 4.66 6.28 -12.97
C THR A 161 4.23 7.45 -13.85
N ALA A 162 5.13 8.38 -14.14
CA ALA A 162 4.83 9.50 -15.01
C ALA A 162 4.47 9.01 -16.44
N PRO A 163 3.41 9.56 -17.08
CA PRO A 163 3.02 9.16 -18.43
C PRO A 163 4.18 9.26 -19.43
N GLY A 164 4.39 8.21 -20.23
CA GLY A 164 5.47 8.15 -21.22
C GLY A 164 6.88 7.95 -20.64
N CYS A 165 7.03 7.81 -19.32
CA CYS A 165 8.32 7.58 -18.67
C CYS A 165 8.49 6.11 -18.23
N SER A 166 9.71 5.78 -17.82
CA SER A 166 9.99 4.50 -17.17
C SER A 166 9.39 4.46 -15.76
N ARG A 167 9.21 3.25 -15.22
CA ARG A 167 8.63 3.03 -13.87
C ARG A 167 9.33 3.74 -12.72
N SER A 168 10.60 4.13 -12.91
CA SER A 168 11.41 4.80 -11.89
C SER A 168 11.22 6.33 -11.90
N VAL A 169 10.44 6.87 -12.83
CA VAL A 169 10.06 8.28 -12.84
C VAL A 169 8.63 8.38 -12.36
N TRP A 170 8.42 8.99 -11.20
CA TRP A 170 7.09 9.16 -10.64
C TRP A 170 6.57 10.58 -10.83
N ARG A 171 5.29 10.71 -11.14
CA ARG A 171 4.49 11.92 -11.02
C ARG A 171 3.71 11.84 -9.72
N VAL A 172 4.00 12.74 -8.79
CA VAL A 172 3.40 12.78 -7.46
C VAL A 172 2.76 14.14 -7.21
N PRO A 173 1.82 14.25 -6.26
CA PRO A 173 1.28 15.54 -5.86
C PRO A 173 2.36 16.55 -5.51
N ARG A 174 2.16 17.82 -5.90
CA ARG A 174 3.13 18.89 -5.67
C ARG A 174 3.50 19.03 -4.18
N TRP A 175 2.56 18.79 -3.27
CA TRP A 175 2.77 18.92 -1.83
C TRP A 175 3.84 17.96 -1.27
N LEU A 176 4.21 16.87 -1.98
CA LEU A 176 5.33 16.01 -1.56
C LEU A 176 6.69 16.74 -1.65
N LEU A 177 6.77 17.82 -2.41
CA LEU A 177 7.94 18.66 -2.55
C LEU A 177 7.59 20.12 -2.19
N LYS A 178 7.36 20.37 -0.90
CA LYS A 178 7.07 21.74 -0.40
C LYS A 178 8.24 22.70 -0.66
N ASN A 179 9.47 22.23 -0.45
CA ASN A 179 10.69 23.00 -0.70
C ASN A 179 11.59 22.26 -1.70
N PRO A 180 11.70 22.71 -2.96
CA PRO A 180 12.57 22.09 -3.96
C PRO A 180 14.04 22.00 -3.55
N GLU A 181 14.53 22.94 -2.74
CA GLU A 181 15.92 22.95 -2.25
C GLU A 181 16.14 21.96 -1.09
N GLN A 182 15.05 21.49 -0.46
CA GLN A 182 15.11 20.61 0.70
C GLN A 182 13.98 19.56 0.68
N PRO A 183 14.04 18.56 -0.23
CA PRO A 183 13.09 17.46 -0.24
C PRO A 183 13.17 16.65 1.07
N THR A 184 12.02 16.27 1.62
CA THR A 184 11.93 15.59 2.92
C THR A 184 11.58 14.10 2.83
N LEU A 185 11.07 13.63 1.69
CA LEU A 185 10.75 12.21 1.46
C LEU A 185 12.00 11.34 1.70
N SER A 186 11.86 10.32 2.56
CA SER A 186 12.95 9.43 2.91
C SER A 186 13.53 8.76 1.65
N TYR A 187 14.85 8.58 1.64
CA TYR A 187 15.65 8.13 0.48
C TYR A 187 15.65 9.04 -0.77
N HIS A 188 14.88 10.12 -0.79
CA HIS A 188 14.76 11.04 -1.93
C HIS A 188 15.11 12.48 -1.55
N ARG A 189 16.05 12.68 -0.62
CA ARG A 189 16.42 14.02 -0.12
C ARG A 189 17.32 14.83 -1.06
N ASP A 190 17.84 14.21 -2.12
CA ASP A 190 18.69 14.87 -3.11
C ASP A 190 17.82 15.69 -4.09
N PRO A 191 17.95 17.04 -4.11
CA PRO A 191 17.17 17.91 -5.00
C PRO A 191 17.31 17.55 -6.49
N ALA A 192 18.46 17.02 -6.92
CA ALA A 192 18.70 16.65 -8.32
C ALA A 192 17.78 15.53 -8.83
N ARG A 193 17.11 14.81 -7.92
CA ARG A 193 16.11 13.78 -8.24
C ARG A 193 14.74 14.36 -8.57
N TRP A 194 14.51 15.62 -8.27
CA TRP A 194 13.21 16.24 -8.34
C TRP A 194 13.15 17.26 -9.46
N ARG A 195 11.96 17.36 -10.06
CA ARG A 195 11.59 18.47 -10.94
C ARG A 195 10.19 18.91 -10.57
N ILE A 196 10.00 20.22 -10.46
CA ILE A 196 8.69 20.81 -10.25
C ILE A 196 8.02 21.06 -11.60
N ASP A 197 6.73 20.78 -11.64
CA ASP A 197 5.77 21.20 -12.67
C ASP A 197 4.66 22.02 -11.98
N ASP A 198 3.84 22.75 -12.72
CA ASP A 198 2.85 23.68 -12.15
C ASP A 198 1.88 22.97 -11.19
N GLU A 199 1.40 21.78 -11.58
CA GLU A 199 0.40 21.02 -10.81
C GLU A 199 0.97 19.83 -10.01
N CYS A 200 2.22 19.44 -10.27
CA CYS A 200 2.79 18.20 -9.71
C CYS A 200 4.30 18.27 -9.49
N ALA A 201 4.84 17.27 -8.81
CA ALA A 201 6.28 17.05 -8.73
C ALA A 201 6.64 15.76 -9.46
N ILE A 202 7.79 15.76 -10.12
CA ILE A 202 8.38 14.59 -10.76
C ILE A 202 9.57 14.16 -9.92
N VAL A 203 9.66 12.88 -9.57
CA VAL A 203 10.77 12.31 -8.79
C VAL A 203 11.37 11.08 -9.44
N GLN A 204 12.69 11.04 -9.51
CA GLN A 204 13.45 9.85 -9.87
C GLN A 204 13.63 8.94 -8.65
N THR A 205 12.91 7.81 -8.64
CA THR A 205 12.91 6.88 -7.50
C THR A 205 14.22 6.11 -7.35
N VAL A 206 14.51 5.70 -6.13
CA VAL A 206 15.59 4.75 -5.84
C VAL A 206 15.13 3.31 -6.06
N CYS A 207 16.09 2.41 -6.34
CA CYS A 207 15.81 0.97 -6.48
C CYS A 207 15.78 0.21 -5.14
N LYS A 208 16.18 0.84 -4.03
CA LYS A 208 16.39 0.20 -2.74
C LYS A 208 15.38 0.70 -1.71
N GLY A 209 14.63 -0.23 -1.11
CA GLY A 209 13.56 0.03 -0.15
C GLY A 209 12.22 0.28 -0.83
N GLN A 210 11.12 -0.15 -0.20
CA GLN A 210 9.75 0.18 -0.62
C GLN A 210 9.06 1.12 0.39
N GLU A 211 9.67 1.30 1.56
CA GLU A 211 9.17 2.12 2.65
C GLU A 211 9.73 3.55 2.51
N PHE A 212 8.93 4.43 1.90
CA PHE A 212 9.23 5.86 1.82
C PHE A 212 8.33 6.63 2.78
N VAL A 213 8.93 7.48 3.61
CA VAL A 213 8.23 8.23 4.66
C VAL A 213 8.42 9.72 4.43
N ILE A 214 7.32 10.46 4.52
CA ILE A 214 7.31 11.92 4.50
C ILE A 214 6.48 12.41 5.69
N ASP A 215 7.08 13.27 6.49
CA ASP A 215 6.33 14.03 7.50
C ASP A 215 5.59 15.16 6.79
N VAL A 216 4.26 15.12 6.88
CA VAL A 216 3.39 16.10 6.25
C VAL A 216 2.99 17.23 7.20
N GLY A 217 3.21 17.10 8.51
CA GLY A 217 2.69 18.00 9.54
C GLY A 217 1.19 18.30 9.34
N ASP A 218 0.80 19.56 9.51
CA ASP A 218 -0.58 20.04 9.30
C ASP A 218 -0.91 20.34 7.82
N CYS A 219 -0.31 19.63 6.86
CA CYS A 219 -0.59 19.85 5.43
C CYS A 219 -2.02 19.46 5.08
N GLU A 220 -2.88 20.46 4.93
CA GLU A 220 -4.26 20.26 4.52
C GLU A 220 -4.35 19.65 3.12
N GLU A 221 -3.46 20.01 2.19
CA GLU A 221 -3.47 19.46 0.82
C GLU A 221 -3.20 17.95 0.82
N ALA A 222 -2.30 17.48 1.69
CA ALA A 222 -2.00 16.05 1.82
C ALA A 222 -3.23 15.28 2.35
N SER A 223 -3.88 15.83 3.37
CA SER A 223 -5.09 15.25 3.97
C SER A 223 -6.25 15.22 2.97
N GLN A 224 -6.50 16.34 2.28
CA GLN A 224 -7.55 16.44 1.26
C GLN A 224 -7.29 15.50 0.09
N TRP A 225 -6.04 15.40 -0.38
CA TRP A 225 -5.65 14.48 -1.45
C TRP A 225 -5.91 13.02 -1.07
N LEU A 226 -5.49 12.60 0.13
CA LEU A 226 -5.74 11.25 0.62
C LEU A 226 -7.24 10.94 0.71
N HIS A 227 -8.02 11.83 1.30
CA HIS A 227 -9.47 11.66 1.41
C HIS A 227 -10.13 11.56 0.03
N SER A 228 -9.69 12.39 -0.91
CA SER A 228 -10.20 12.38 -2.28
C SER A 228 -9.89 11.06 -3.00
N LEU A 229 -8.68 10.50 -2.83
CA LEU A 229 -8.34 9.18 -3.36
C LEU A 229 -9.25 8.09 -2.78
N VAL A 230 -9.42 8.06 -1.45
CA VAL A 230 -10.23 7.06 -0.76
C VAL A 230 -11.70 7.16 -1.15
N LEU A 231 -12.25 8.37 -1.25
CA LEU A 231 -13.65 8.59 -1.65
C LEU A 231 -13.92 8.20 -3.10
N ARG A 232 -12.98 8.45 -4.02
CA ARG A 232 -13.16 8.19 -5.44
C ARG A 232 -12.88 6.74 -5.84
N HIS A 233 -11.87 6.12 -5.22
CA HIS A 233 -11.36 4.81 -5.67
C HIS A 233 -11.49 3.71 -4.62
N GLY A 234 -11.70 4.06 -3.36
CA GLY A 234 -11.77 3.11 -2.27
C GLY A 234 -13.09 2.35 -2.25
N THR A 235 -13.03 1.05 -1.99
CA THR A 235 -14.22 0.28 -1.61
C THR A 235 -14.20 0.05 -0.12
N SER A 236 -15.25 0.50 0.56
CA SER A 236 -15.40 0.29 2.00
C SER A 236 -15.83 -1.15 2.26
N THR A 237 -15.00 -1.91 2.97
CA THR A 237 -15.38 -3.20 3.54
C THR A 237 -15.92 -2.96 4.94
N TRP A 238 -17.22 -2.69 5.03
CA TRP A 238 -17.97 -2.97 6.25
C TRP A 238 -18.75 -4.25 5.99
N ALA A 239 -18.35 -5.36 6.60
CA ALA A 239 -19.33 -6.33 7.03
C ALA A 239 -20.29 -5.58 7.99
N GLN A 240 -21.52 -5.37 7.55
CA GLN A 240 -22.59 -4.99 8.47
C GLN A 240 -22.69 -6.12 9.50
N ALA A 241 -22.27 -5.84 10.73
CA ALA A 241 -22.59 -6.66 11.89
C ALA A 241 -24.06 -6.45 12.26
#